data_AF-W4RTB3-F1
#
_entry.id   AF-W4RTB3-F1
#
_cell.length_a   1.000
_cell.length_b   1.000
_cell.length_c   1.000
_cell.angle_alpha   90.00
_cell.angle_beta   90.00
_cell.angle_gamma   90.00
#
_symmetry.space_group_name_H-M   'P 1'
#
loop_
_entity.id
_entity.type
_entity.pdbx_description
1 polymer ?
#
loop_
_entity_poly.entity_id
_entity_poly.type
_entity_poly.pdbx_seq_one_letter_code
_entity_poly.pdbx_strand_id
1 'polypeptide(L)' 'MKFNRLVWIIFVPLFLFFLGLFYVEVSVYSLLPPEHGGMSFWTELKYVWYCSVWFYAMVLVASYIQYLRFKHKRK' A
#
# COMPACT_ATOMS: atom_id res chain seq x y z
N MET A 1 -12.01 -21.87 9.14
CA MET A 1 -10.55 -21.86 8.90
C MET A 1 -10.14 -21.71 7.43
N LYS A 2 -10.69 -22.51 6.47
CA LYS A 2 -10.27 -22.45 5.05
C LYS A 2 -10.49 -21.09 4.36
N PHE A 3 -11.63 -20.44 4.57
CA PHE A 3 -11.93 -19.13 3.95
C PHE A 3 -10.95 -18.03 4.37
N ASN A 4 -10.66 -17.93 5.68
CA ASN A 4 -9.68 -16.98 6.19
C ASN A 4 -8.29 -17.25 5.60
N ARG A 5 -7.86 -18.51 5.51
CA ARG A 5 -6.56 -18.87 4.90
C ARG A 5 -6.48 -18.50 3.42
N LEU A 6 -7.57 -18.63 2.66
CA LEU A 6 -7.64 -18.31 1.24
C LEU A 6 -7.60 -16.80 0.99
N VAL A 7 -8.29 -16.01 1.83
CA VAL A 7 -8.19 -14.54 1.85
C VAL A 7 -6.73 -14.13 2.13
N TRP A 8 -6.09 -14.71 3.13
CA TRP A 8 -4.69 -14.37 3.44
C TRP A 8 -3.72 -14.72 2.30
N ILE A 9 -3.89 -15.85 1.63
CA ILE A 9 -3.02 -16.27 0.51
C ILE A 9 -3.11 -15.31 -0.69
N ILE A 10 -4.27 -14.71 -0.95
CA ILE A 10 -4.45 -13.79 -2.09
C ILE A 10 -4.10 -12.36 -1.71
N PHE A 11 -4.63 -11.88 -0.57
CA PHE A 11 -4.53 -10.47 -0.22
C PHE A 11 -3.17 -10.07 0.35
N VAL A 12 -2.42 -10.99 0.98
CA VAL A 12 -1.07 -10.67 1.46
C VAL A 12 -0.09 -10.43 0.32
N PRO A 13 0.05 -11.31 -0.69
CA PRO A 13 0.91 -11.03 -1.84
C PRO A 13 0.49 -9.78 -2.61
N LEU A 14 -0.82 -9.55 -2.76
CA LEU A 14 -1.34 -8.35 -3.42
C LEU A 14 -0.95 -7.07 -2.65
N PHE A 15 -1.05 -7.10 -1.32
CA PHE A 15 -0.62 -5.97 -0.48
C PHE A 15 0.89 -5.73 -0.59
N LEU A 16 1.70 -6.80 -0.55
CA LEU A 16 3.16 -6.71 -0.70
C LEU A 16 3.56 -6.17 -2.09
N PHE A 17 2.82 -6.53 -3.13
CA PHE A 17 3.02 -6.00 -4.47
C PHE A 17 2.79 -4.48 -4.52
N PHE A 18 1.67 -3.99 -3.96
CA PHE A 18 1.41 -2.55 -3.87
C PHE A 18 2.42 -1.82 -2.99
N LEU A 19 2.88 -2.45 -1.91
CA LEU A 19 3.94 -1.89 -1.07
C LEU A 19 5.25 -1.73 -1.84
N GLY A 20 5.61 -2.71 -2.66
CA GLY A 20 6.78 -2.63 -3.54
C GLY A 20 6.66 -1.51 -4.57
N LEU A 21 5.50 -1.37 -5.22
CA LEU A 21 5.24 -0.27 -6.16
C LEU A 21 5.28 1.09 -5.48
N PHE A 22 4.70 1.22 -4.28
CA PHE A 22 4.77 2.43 -3.48
C PHE A 22 6.22 2.79 -3.10
N TYR A 23 7.03 1.80 -2.72
CA TYR A 23 8.44 2.01 -2.42
C TYR A 23 9.22 2.48 -3.65
N VAL A 24 8.98 1.88 -4.82
CA VAL A 24 9.59 2.31 -6.07
C VAL A 24 9.18 3.74 -6.42
N GLU A 25 7.90 4.07 -6.28
CA GLU A 25 7.38 5.42 -6.51
C GLU A 25 8.09 6.46 -5.64
N VAL A 26 8.13 6.25 -4.32
CA VAL A 26 8.84 7.14 -3.38
C VAL A 26 10.33 7.23 -3.71
N SER A 27 10.96 6.11 -4.08
CA SER A 27 12.39 6.08 -4.43
C SER A 27 12.69 6.89 -5.69
N VAL A 28 11.86 6.77 -6.73
CA VAL A 28 12.00 7.53 -7.98
C VAL A 28 11.91 9.03 -7.69
N TYR A 29 10.95 9.47 -6.89
CA TYR A 29 10.82 10.88 -6.52
C TYR A 29 12.02 11.38 -5.70
N SER A 30 12.54 10.56 -4.79
CA SER A 30 13.69 10.93 -3.95
C SER A 30 15.05 10.97 -4.69
N LEU A 31 15.17 10.26 -5.81
CA LEU A 31 16.38 10.19 -6.62
C LEU A 31 16.45 11.29 -7.70
N LEU A 32 15.38 12.06 -7.88
CA LEU A 32 15.38 13.19 -8.79
C LEU A 32 16.42 14.23 -8.35
N PRO A 33 17.07 14.94 -9.30
CA PRO A 33 17.91 16.09 -8.96
C PRO A 33 17.10 17.13 -8.15
N PRO A 34 17.73 17.87 -7.22
CA PRO A 34 17.06 18.93 -6.47
C PRO A 34 16.38 19.97 -7.36
N GLU A 35 16.96 20.21 -8.55
CA GLU A 35 16.43 21.11 -9.58
C GLU A 35 15.09 20.66 -10.17
N HIS A 36 14.76 19.37 -10.05
CA HIS A 36 13.48 18.78 -10.43
C HIS A 36 12.59 18.47 -9.23
N GLY A 37 12.88 19.05 -8.06
CA GLY A 37 12.10 18.87 -6.84
C GLY A 37 12.53 17.68 -5.98
N GLY A 38 13.68 17.04 -6.27
CA GLY A 38 14.19 15.95 -5.46
C GLY A 38 14.44 16.37 -4.01
N MET A 39 13.63 15.85 -3.09
CA MET A 39 13.81 16.01 -1.66
C MET A 39 14.30 14.72 -0.99
N SER A 40 14.68 14.81 0.29
CA SER A 40 15.02 13.62 1.06
C SER A 40 13.88 12.59 1.03
N PHE A 41 14.22 11.29 1.05
CA PHE A 41 13.26 10.19 1.03
C PHE A 41 12.11 10.36 2.04
N TRP A 42 12.41 10.85 3.25
CA TRP A 42 11.42 11.08 4.30
C TRP A 42 10.47 12.23 3.98
N THR A 43 10.97 13.27 3.31
CA THR A 43 10.16 14.41 2.87
C THR A 43 9.23 13.98 1.74
N GLU A 44 9.75 13.21 0.78
CA GLU A 44 8.94 12.63 -0.30
C GLU A 44 7.90 11.66 0.22
N LEU A 45 8.24 10.80 1.17
CA LEU A 45 7.27 9.88 1.78
C LEU A 45 6.11 10.63 2.45
N LYS A 46 6.37 11.78 3.08
CA LYS A 46 5.34 12.68 3.65
C LYS A 46 4.49 13.36 2.59
N TYR A 47 4.90 13.38 1.33
CA TYR A 47 4.16 13.99 0.23
C TYR A 47 3.46 12.94 -0.65
N VAL A 48 4.18 11.91 -1.04
CA VAL A 48 3.71 10.88 -1.97
C VAL A 48 2.57 10.06 -1.37
N TRP A 49 2.55 9.79 -0.07
CA TRP A 49 1.46 8.99 0.54
C TRP A 49 0.05 9.55 0.31
N TYR A 50 -0.13 10.88 0.21
CA TYR A 50 -1.46 11.46 0.01
C TYR A 50 -1.88 11.51 -1.47
N CYS A 51 -0.94 11.38 -2.41
CA CYS A 51 -1.20 11.41 -3.86
C CYS A 51 -1.01 10.05 -4.54
N SER A 52 -0.37 9.10 -3.87
CA SER A 52 -0.02 7.81 -4.44
C SER A 52 -1.25 6.91 -4.58
N VAL A 53 -1.51 6.52 -5.82
CA VAL A 53 -2.54 5.52 -6.15
C VAL A 53 -2.23 4.18 -5.47
N TRP A 54 -0.95 3.81 -5.36
CA TRP A 54 -0.54 2.56 -4.72
C TRP A 54 -0.78 2.58 -3.21
N PHE A 55 -0.59 3.73 -2.56
CA PHE A 55 -0.94 3.89 -1.15
C PHE A 55 -2.43 3.71 -0.91
N TYR A 56 -3.29 4.34 -1.72
CA TYR A 56 -4.73 4.16 -1.60
C TYR A 56 -5.18 2.72 -1.94
N ALA A 57 -4.53 2.04 -2.88
CA ALA A 57 -4.78 0.63 -3.16
C ALA A 57 -4.48 -0.26 -1.94
N MET A 58 -3.38 0.01 -1.21
CA MET A 58 -3.07 -0.68 0.05
C MET A 58 -4.14 -0.46 1.12
N VAL A 59 -4.60 0.80 1.30
CA VAL A 59 -5.67 1.14 2.25
C VAL A 59 -6.97 0.41 1.89
N LEU A 60 -7.32 0.37 0.61
CA LEU A 60 -8.51 -0.32 0.13
C LEU A 60 -8.43 -1.83 0.40
N VAL A 61 -7.28 -2.46 0.11
CA VAL A 61 -7.04 -3.87 0.41
C VAL A 61 -7.16 -4.14 1.92
N ALA A 62 -6.52 -3.32 2.76
CA ALA A 62 -6.57 -3.48 4.21
C ALA A 62 -8.00 -3.34 4.76
N SER A 63 -8.73 -2.33 4.31
CA SER A 63 -10.12 -2.07 4.73
C SER A 63 -11.05 -3.21 4.31
N TYR A 64 -10.88 -3.75 3.10
CA TYR A 64 -11.66 -4.89 2.61
C TYR A 64 -11.39 -6.17 3.41
N ILE A 65 -10.12 -6.46 3.77
CA ILE A 65 -9.78 -7.60 4.63
C ILE A 65 -10.46 -7.46 6.00
N GLN A 66 -10.44 -6.26 6.59
CA GLN A 66 -11.13 -5.99 7.86
C GLN A 66 -12.64 -6.21 7.73
N TYR A 67 -13.26 -5.70 6.66
CA TYR A 67 -14.68 -5.90 6.39
C TYR A 67 -15.05 -7.40 6.29
N LEU A 68 -14.29 -8.19 5.54
CA LEU A 68 -14.51 -9.63 5.44
C LEU A 68 -14.39 -10.34 6.79
N ARG A 69 -13.41 -9.92 7.64
CA ARG A 69 -13.27 -10.45 9.00
C ARG A 69 -14.49 -10.14 9.87
N PHE A 70 -15.00 -8.91 9.85
CA PHE A 70 -16.20 -8.54 10.60
C PHE A 70 -17.44 -9.30 10.13
N LYS A 71 -17.65 -9.42 8.82
CA LYS A 71 -18.76 -10.17 8.23
C LYS A 71 -18.70 -11.65 8.61
N HIS A 72 -17.50 -12.24 8.62
CA HIS A 72 -17.32 -13.63 9.02
C HIS A 72 -17.57 -13.85 10.52
N LYS A 73 -17.22 -12.90 11.39
CA LYS A 73 -17.50 -13.00 12.84
C LYS A 73 -18.98 -12.83 13.21
N ARG A 74 -19.79 -12.22 12.33
CA ARG A 74 -21.24 -12.03 12.53
C ARG A 74 -22.09 -13.20 12.00
N LYS A 75 -21.50 -14.14 11.26
CA LYS A 75 -22.14 -15.40 10.84
C LYS A 75 -21.76 -16.50 11.81
#